data_AF-A0A1J5R577-F1
#
_entry.id   AF-A0A1J5R577-F1
#
_cell.length_a   1.000
_cell.length_b   1.000
_cell.length_c   1.000
_cell.angle_alpha   90.00
_cell.angle_beta   90.00
_cell.angle_gamma   90.00
#
_symmetry.space_group_name_H-M   'P 1'
#
loop_
_entity.id
_entity.type
_entity.pdbx_description
1 polymer ?
#
loop_
_entity_poly.entity_id
_entity_poly.type
_entity_poly.pdbx_seq_one_letter_code
_entity_poly.pdbx_strand_id
1 'polypeptide(L)'
;MADDRSPSTLAKLAGAGAAVVAAWAAQRAVALVWTGAAGHRPPKPDEDLEGRFAEIAAAAAVTAAAAAIARVYAARGTARLAARVNAHRAT
;
A
#
# COMPACT_ATOMS: atom_id res chain seq x y z
N MET A 1 29.81 8.50 -23.33
CA MET A 1 28.49 7.91 -23.60
C MET A 1 27.72 7.79 -22.30
N ALA A 2 26.85 8.75 -22.00
CA ALA A 2 25.94 8.68 -20.87
C ALA A 2 24.75 9.58 -21.19
N ASP A 3 23.60 9.02 -21.64
CA ASP A 3 22.29 9.68 -21.52
C ASP A 3 21.02 8.86 -21.84
N ASP A 4 21.01 7.51 -21.80
CA ASP A 4 19.81 6.72 -22.17
C ASP A 4 19.14 5.95 -21.00
N ARG A 5 19.20 6.46 -19.76
CA ARG A 5 18.56 5.82 -18.59
C ARG A 5 17.58 6.69 -17.81
N SER A 6 16.91 7.63 -18.47
CA SER A 6 15.81 8.39 -17.86
C SER A 6 14.48 7.65 -18.07
N PRO A 7 13.79 7.18 -17.01
CA PRO A 7 12.42 6.68 -17.16
C PRO A 7 11.55 7.80 -17.74
N SER A 8 10.86 7.49 -18.84
CA SER A 8 9.93 8.38 -19.54
C SER A 8 9.03 9.12 -18.54
N THR A 9 8.85 10.43 -18.72
CA THR A 9 7.97 11.28 -17.91
C THR A 9 6.56 10.68 -17.80
N LEU A 10 6.09 9.98 -18.84
CA LEU A 10 4.82 9.26 -18.84
C LEU A 10 4.83 8.09 -17.85
N ALA A 11 5.92 7.33 -17.77
CA ALA A 11 6.05 6.23 -16.81
C ALA A 11 6.08 6.74 -15.36
N LYS A 12 6.72 7.89 -15.11
CA LYS A 12 6.70 8.57 -13.81
C LYS A 12 5.29 9.01 -13.41
N LEU A 13 4.55 9.64 -14.32
CA LEU A 13 3.17 10.06 -14.09
C LEU A 13 2.23 8.86 -13.87
N ALA A 14 2.37 7.80 -14.67
CA ALA A 14 1.61 6.57 -14.51
C ALA A 14 1.89 5.91 -13.14
N GLY A 15 3.16 5.85 -12.73
CA GLY A 15 3.55 5.34 -11.42
C GLY A 15 2.98 6.18 -10.27
N ALA A 16 3.04 7.50 -10.37
CA ALA A 16 2.47 8.41 -9.39
C ALA A 16 0.94 8.24 -9.29
N GLY A 17 0.24 8.17 -10.43
CA GLY A 17 -1.21 7.93 -10.46
C GLY A 17 -1.59 6.59 -9.84
N ALA A 18 -0.86 5.52 -10.17
CA ALA A 18 -1.07 4.20 -9.57
C ALA A 18 -0.87 4.21 -8.05
N ALA A 19 0.13 4.95 -7.54
CA ALA A 19 0.37 5.10 -6.10
C ALA A 19 -0.78 5.81 -5.39
N VAL A 20 -1.35 6.87 -6.00
CA VAL A 20 -2.52 7.58 -5.44
C VAL A 20 -3.74 6.66 -5.36
N VAL A 21 -4.03 5.92 -6.44
CA VAL A 21 -5.16 4.96 -6.45
C VAL A 21 -4.95 3.85 -5.41
N ALA A 22 -3.73 3.34 -5.29
CA ALA A 22 -3.40 2.33 -4.29
C ALA A 22 -3.57 2.86 -2.86
N ALA A 23 -3.14 4.10 -2.59
CA ALA A 23 -3.31 4.73 -1.28
C ALA A 23 -4.81 4.90 -0.94
N TRP A 24 -5.61 5.39 -1.89
CA TRP A 24 -7.06 5.52 -1.70
C TRP A 24 -7.74 4.16 -1.44
N ALA A 25 -7.38 3.13 -2.21
CA ALA A 25 -7.93 1.79 -2.04
C ALA A 25 -7.56 1.20 -0.68
N ALA A 26 -6.32 1.40 -0.22
CA ALA A 26 -5.87 0.97 1.11
C ALA A 26 -6.67 1.65 2.22
N GLN A 27 -6.91 2.96 2.15
CA GLN A 27 -7.75 3.67 3.11
C GLN A 27 -9.17 3.12 3.14
N ARG A 28 -9.74 2.79 1.98
CA ARG A 28 -11.08 2.21 1.90
C ARG A 28 -11.16 0.81 2.48
N ALA A 29 -10.14 -0.02 2.23
CA ALA A 29 -10.05 -1.37 2.77
C ALA A 29 -9.96 -1.35 4.31
N VAL A 30 -9.11 -0.48 4.88
CA VAL A 30 -9.00 -0.31 6.34
C VAL A 30 -10.34 0.12 6.92
N ALA A 31 -11.01 1.12 6.32
CA ALA A 31 -12.31 1.57 6.80
C ALA A 31 -13.36 0.46 6.79
N LEU A 32 -13.42 -0.36 5.73
CA LEU A 32 -14.36 -1.47 5.61
C LEU A 32 -14.11 -2.55 6.66
N VAL A 33 -12.86 -2.99 6.80
CA VAL A 33 -12.46 -3.98 7.81
C VAL A 33 -12.80 -3.47 9.22
N TRP A 34 -12.53 -2.19 9.49
CA TRP A 34 -12.82 -1.58 10.79
C TRP A 34 -14.31 -1.54 11.09
N THR A 35 -15.12 -1.07 10.13
CA THR A 35 -16.58 -1.02 10.33
C THR A 35 -17.18 -2.41 10.52
N GLY A 36 -16.62 -3.43 9.85
CA GLY A 36 -17.05 -4.82 10.02
C GLY A 36 -16.67 -5.43 11.37
N ALA A 37 -15.50 -5.08 11.92
CA ALA A 37 -15.01 -5.63 13.17
C ALA A 37 -15.46 -4.85 14.42
N ALA A 38 -15.42 -3.52 14.37
CA ALA A 38 -15.69 -2.65 15.52
C ALA A 38 -17.12 -2.08 15.53
N GLY A 39 -17.85 -2.16 14.42
CA GLY A 39 -19.23 -1.64 14.32
C GLY A 39 -19.34 -0.11 14.24
N HIS A 40 -18.24 0.63 14.36
CA HIS A 40 -18.18 2.09 14.22
C HIS A 40 -16.99 2.53 13.35
N ARG A 41 -16.90 3.82 13.03
CA ARG A 41 -15.77 4.35 12.23
C ARG A 41 -14.44 4.23 12.99
N PRO A 42 -13.33 4.04 12.26
CA PRO A 42 -12.00 4.04 12.85
C PRO A 42 -11.71 5.36 13.57
N PRO A 43 -11.11 5.32 14.78
CA PRO A 43 -10.73 6.51 15.53
C PRO A 43 -9.82 7.41 14.70
N LYS A 44 -10.05 8.72 14.76
CA LYS A 44 -9.11 9.69 14.21
C LYS A 44 -7.99 9.95 15.23
N PRO A 45 -6.76 10.20 14.76
CA PRO A 45 -5.61 10.44 15.64
C PRO A 45 -5.77 11.67 16.57
N ASP A 46 -6.65 12.61 16.23
CA ASP A 46 -6.87 13.83 17.02
C ASP A 46 -8.04 13.73 18.03
N GLU A 47 -8.69 12.57 18.16
CA GLU A 47 -9.77 12.35 19.12
C GLU A 47 -9.25 11.70 20.42
N ASP A 48 -9.62 12.29 21.57
CA ASP A 48 -9.29 11.95 22.96
C ASP A 48 -8.40 10.71 23.20
N LEU A 49 -7.12 10.98 23.43
CA LEU A 49 -6.04 9.97 23.56
C LEU A 49 -6.09 9.20 24.89
N GLU A 50 -6.71 9.77 25.93
CA GLU A 50 -6.61 9.27 27.30
C GLU A 50 -7.50 8.04 27.57
N GLY A 51 -8.53 7.79 26.74
CA GLY A 51 -9.51 6.72 26.97
C GLY A 51 -9.43 5.49 26.07
N ARG A 52 -8.57 5.49 25.03
CA ARG A 52 -8.68 4.54 23.90
C ARG A 52 -7.37 3.81 23.54
N PHE A 53 -6.44 3.68 24.47
CA PHE A 53 -5.13 3.06 24.22
C PHE A 53 -5.21 1.67 23.57
N ALA A 54 -6.12 0.81 24.04
CA ALA A 54 -6.34 -0.52 23.46
C ALA A 54 -6.86 -0.45 22.01
N GLU A 55 -7.66 0.56 21.70
CA GLU A 55 -8.24 0.76 20.37
C GLU A 55 -7.21 1.33 19.38
N ILE A 56 -6.36 2.25 19.85
CA ILE A 56 -5.19 2.75 19.11
C ILE A 56 -4.20 1.61 18.84
N ALA A 57 -3.93 0.77 19.85
CA ALA A 57 -3.06 -0.39 19.70
C ALA A 57 -3.63 -1.40 18.69
N ALA A 58 -4.93 -1.67 18.73
CA ALA A 58 -5.61 -2.49 17.72
C ALA A 58 -5.51 -1.86 16.32
N ALA A 59 -5.63 -0.54 16.21
CA ALA A 59 -5.54 0.17 14.93
C ALA A 59 -4.13 0.09 14.34
N ALA A 60 -3.13 0.28 15.19
CA ALA A 60 -1.73 0.12 14.83
C ALA A 60 -1.43 -1.31 14.39
N ALA A 61 -1.94 -2.32 15.12
CA ALA A 61 -1.73 -3.72 14.78
C ALA A 61 -2.35 -4.09 13.42
N VAL A 62 -3.59 -3.67 13.16
CA VAL A 62 -4.26 -3.91 11.87
C VAL A 62 -3.52 -3.21 10.73
N THR A 63 -3.08 -1.96 10.94
CA THR A 63 -2.33 -1.20 9.95
C THR A 63 -0.97 -1.84 9.66
N ALA A 64 -0.25 -2.27 10.70
CA ALA A 64 1.02 -2.97 10.56
C ALA A 64 0.87 -4.30 9.83
N ALA A 65 -0.18 -5.07 10.13
CA ALA A 65 -0.49 -6.32 9.45
C ALA A 65 -0.79 -6.08 7.95
N ALA A 66 -1.61 -5.07 7.64
CA ALA A 66 -1.91 -4.70 6.25
C ALA A 66 -0.66 -4.27 5.49
N ALA A 67 0.20 -3.45 6.10
CA ALA A 67 1.47 -3.02 5.51
C ALA A 67 2.42 -4.19 5.24
N ALA A 68 2.50 -5.16 6.18
CA ALA A 68 3.30 -6.37 5.99
C ALA A 68 2.80 -7.21 4.81
N ILE A 69 1.49 -7.43 4.71
CA ILE A 69 0.87 -8.16 3.59
C ILE A 69 1.13 -7.43 2.26
N ALA A 70 0.95 -6.11 2.22
CA ALA A 70 1.23 -5.31 1.04
C ALA A 70 2.69 -5.44 0.58
N ARG A 71 3.64 -5.43 1.53
CA ARG A 71 5.07 -5.61 1.23
C ARG A 71 5.37 -6.98 0.63
N VAL A 72 4.76 -8.04 1.15
CA VAL A 72 4.90 -9.41 0.61
C VAL A 72 4.36 -9.48 -0.83
N TYR A 73 3.19 -8.91 -1.07
CA TYR A 73 2.60 -8.89 -2.42
C TYR A 73 3.42 -8.04 -3.39
N ALA A 74 3.95 -6.89 -2.95
CA ALA A 74 4.84 -6.07 -3.76
C ALA A 74 6.10 -6.86 -4.16
N ALA A 75 6.77 -7.51 -3.21
CA ALA A 75 7.96 -8.33 -3.48
C ALA A 75 7.67 -9.51 -4.43
N ARG A 76 6.52 -10.17 -4.27
CA ARG A 76 6.08 -11.25 -5.17
C ARG A 76 5.73 -10.73 -6.57
N GLY A 77 5.06 -9.59 -6.64
CA GLY A 77 4.69 -8.94 -7.89
C GLY A 77 5.90 -8.50 -8.70
N THR A 78 6.88 -7.86 -8.06
CA THR A 78 8.13 -7.45 -8.71
C THR A 78 8.94 -8.64 -9.20
N ALA A 79 9.08 -9.70 -8.39
CA ALA A 79 9.76 -10.93 -8.80
C ALA A 79 9.12 -11.57 -10.03
N ARG A 80 7.77 -11.65 -10.06
CA ARG A 80 7.04 -12.25 -11.19
C ARG A 80 7.14 -11.41 -12.46
N LEU A 81 7.13 -10.09 -12.34
CA LEU A 81 7.32 -9.18 -13.47
C LEU A 81 8.76 -9.27 -14.00
N ALA A 82 9.76 -9.26 -13.12
CA ALA A 82 11.17 -9.38 -13.50
C ALA A 82 11.46 -10.70 -14.24
N ALA A 83 10.88 -11.81 -13.78
CA ALA A 83 10.99 -13.10 -14.47
C ALA A 83 10.40 -13.04 -15.89
N ARG A 84 9.23 -12.42 -16.08
CA ARG A 84 8.59 -12.26 -17.40
C ARG A 84 9.41 -11.38 -18.34
N VAL A 85 9.94 -10.27 -17.84
CA VAL A 85 10.79 -9.36 -18.62
C VAL A 85 12.09 -10.04 -19.03
N ASN A 86 12.74 -10.78 -18.13
CA ASN A 86 13.95 -11.53 -18.44
C ASN A 86 13.70 -12.64 -19.47
N ALA A 87 12.56 -13.34 -19.37
CA ALA A 87 12.18 -14.36 -20.36
C ALA A 87 11.98 -13.78 -21.77
N HIS A 88 11.39 -12.58 -21.89
CA HIS A 88 11.23 -11.88 -23.18
C HIS A 88 12.53 -11.30 -23.74
N ARG A 89 13.56 -11.08 -22.91
CA ARG A 89 14.87 -10.58 -23.36
C ARG A 89 15.81 -11.72 -23.79
N ALA A 90 15.55 -12.95 -23.36
CA ALA A 90 16.35 -14.13 -23.70
C ALA A 90 15.90 -14.83 -25.00
N THR A 91 14.81 -14.35 -25.62
CA THR A 91 14.31 -14.73 -26.94
C THR A 91 14.58 -13.61 -27.93
#